data_AF-A0A7W5K9T4-F1
#
_entry.id   AF-A0A7W5K9T4-F1
#
_cell.length_a   1.000
_cell.length_b   1.000
_cell.length_c   1.000
_cell.angle_alpha   90.00
_cell.angle_beta   90.00
_cell.angle_gamma   90.00
#
_symmetry.space_group_name_H-M   'P 1'
#
loop_
_entity.id
_entity.type
_entity.pdbx_description
1 polymer ?
#
loop_
_entity_poly.entity_id
_entity_poly.type
_entity_poly.pdbx_seq_one_letter_code
_entity_poly.pdbx_strand_id
1 'polypeptide(L)'
;MTAVALPLPRTQAATGAEVPRPIILAVALSSYLSWRPSLDIMFTLSDLLFLLGLGLLASRHRLPLQPFGALQPAWLMSFTVMMAGLLVASLGARDPSRWLIVAMQYAFAWVVLPFAIAGHGREYATTLARALVAGMVAMEAFGILIYVSFQASFEVARKVLGLDFLSGNRRLGVFATDANWNGAAIAMTLPFVLFLWRAGRLRTAAMLVAFAVLLVSLLLTASFTAFSSAAIGLAIFGVIAGIRLPRWVVGGLFAAALVVSQTGLMLPETFNKRVAGAIENGDISEAGTFTGRVALIDDAWSMIEQHPFSGVGVDQHRVISKLKAPVHNMYLLVWVEGGLVALLGWLGMLVVLVMVALSTLRRERDVAGLVLAVLVTFLIFSAASPHMYARLWSVPVILSLAMAHGGAVRRTPRAVAALVSRRAEA
;
A
#
# COMPACT_ATOMS: atom_id res chain seq x y z
N MET A 1 32.66 -23.29 20.87
CA MET A 1 32.42 -21.93 20.30
C MET A 1 31.09 -21.43 20.82
N THR A 2 31.13 -20.66 21.90
CA THR A 2 29.98 -20.03 22.56
C THR A 2 29.50 -18.86 21.71
N ALA A 3 28.28 -18.95 21.19
CA ALA A 3 27.64 -17.85 20.48
C ALA A 3 27.45 -16.67 21.45
N VAL A 4 28.23 -15.60 21.23
CA VAL A 4 28.05 -14.33 21.93
C VAL A 4 26.70 -13.77 21.50
N ALA A 5 25.71 -13.90 22.37
CA ALA A 5 24.43 -13.22 22.20
C ALA A 5 24.68 -11.72 22.30
N LEU A 6 24.70 -11.04 21.16
CA LEU A 6 24.73 -9.57 21.10
C LEU A 6 23.57 -9.03 21.96
N PRO A 7 23.84 -8.19 22.96
CA PRO A 7 22.78 -7.59 23.76
C PRO A 7 21.94 -6.72 22.83
N LEU A 8 20.65 -7.07 22.71
CA LEU A 8 19.68 -6.23 22.02
C LEU A 8 19.65 -4.87 22.72
N PRO A 9 19.76 -3.74 21.98
CA PRO A 9 19.63 -2.43 22.59
C PRO A 9 18.29 -2.36 23.32
N ARG A 10 18.32 -1.92 24.58
CA ARG A 10 17.13 -1.59 25.36
C ARG A 10 16.42 -0.45 24.66
N THR A 11 15.53 -0.77 23.72
CA THR A 11 14.51 0.18 23.29
C THR A 11 13.66 0.45 24.53
N GLN A 12 13.76 1.67 25.06
CA GLN A 12 12.70 2.23 25.89
C GLN A 12 11.45 2.26 25.00
N ALA A 13 10.71 1.14 24.98
CA ALA A 13 9.37 1.15 24.46
C ALA A 13 8.61 2.14 25.32
N ALA A 14 8.26 3.30 24.76
CA ALA A 14 7.29 4.20 25.37
C ALA A 14 5.94 3.46 25.39
N THR A 15 5.79 2.54 26.33
CA THR A 15 4.58 1.75 26.54
C THR A 15 3.51 2.69 27.06
N GLY A 16 2.60 3.11 26.18
CA GLY A 16 1.40 3.85 26.58
C GLY A 16 1.20 5.24 25.96
N ALA A 17 1.90 5.60 24.88
CA ALA A 17 1.60 6.85 24.18
C ALA A 17 0.20 6.78 23.53
N GLU A 18 -0.74 7.56 24.04
CA GLU A 18 -2.03 7.80 23.37
C GLU A 18 -1.77 8.33 21.96
N VAL A 19 -2.43 7.73 20.97
CA VAL A 19 -2.30 8.12 19.56
C VAL A 19 -2.90 9.53 19.38
N PRO A 20 -2.13 10.53 18.91
CA PRO A 20 -2.70 11.82 18.60
C PRO A 20 -3.84 11.68 17.59
N ARG A 21 -5.01 12.25 17.91
CA ARG A 21 -6.20 12.21 17.03
C ARG A 21 -5.91 12.65 15.59
N PRO A 22 -5.07 13.69 15.32
CA PRO A 22 -4.70 14.04 13.95
C PRO A 22 -4.05 12.88 13.18
N ILE A 23 -3.22 12.04 13.82
CA ILE A 23 -2.57 10.90 13.16
C ILE A 23 -3.59 9.80 12.85
N ILE A 24 -4.54 9.55 13.76
CA ILE A 24 -5.64 8.60 13.51
C ILE A 24 -6.42 9.02 12.26
N LEU A 25 -6.80 10.30 12.20
CA LEU A 25 -7.54 10.84 11.06
C LEU A 25 -6.69 10.87 9.78
N ALA A 26 -5.40 11.20 9.89
CA ALA A 26 -4.47 11.19 8.76
C ALA A 26 -4.38 9.80 8.11
N VAL A 27 -4.27 8.74 8.93
CA VAL A 27 -4.26 7.34 8.46
C VAL A 27 -5.59 6.93 7.87
N ALA A 28 -6.72 7.32 8.46
CA ALA A 28 -8.04 7.06 7.88
C ALA A 28 -8.22 7.74 6.51
N LEU A 29 -7.61 8.92 6.33
CA LEU A 29 -7.69 9.71 5.10
C LEU A 29 -6.53 9.49 4.12
N SER A 30 -5.67 8.49 4.34
CA SER A 30 -4.44 8.31 3.54
C SER A 30 -4.68 8.05 2.06
N SER A 31 -5.87 7.54 1.71
CA SER A 31 -6.26 7.23 0.33
C SER A 31 -7.12 8.34 -0.33
N TYR A 32 -7.41 9.43 0.39
CA TYR A 32 -8.22 10.54 -0.09
C TYR A 32 -7.36 11.56 -0.86
N LEU A 33 -6.73 11.11 -1.94
CA LEU A 33 -5.77 11.88 -2.72
C LEU A 33 -6.35 13.11 -3.42
N SER A 34 -7.65 13.11 -3.72
CA SER A 34 -8.34 14.25 -4.32
C SER A 34 -8.56 15.40 -3.34
N TRP A 35 -8.43 15.16 -2.03
CA TRP A 35 -8.57 16.19 -1.01
C TRP A 35 -7.26 16.97 -0.83
N ARG A 36 -6.89 17.69 -1.89
CA ARG A 36 -5.70 18.53 -1.97
C ARG A 36 -6.00 19.87 -2.65
N PRO A 37 -5.30 20.95 -2.29
CA PRO A 37 -5.59 22.29 -2.81
C PRO A 37 -5.12 22.50 -4.26
N SER A 38 -4.19 21.69 -4.76
CA SER A 38 -3.67 21.79 -6.13
C SER A 38 -3.38 20.41 -6.72
N LEU A 39 -3.43 20.30 -8.04
CA LEU A 39 -3.08 19.08 -8.77
C LEU A 39 -1.57 18.89 -8.92
N ASP A 40 -0.81 19.99 -8.87
CA ASP A 40 0.64 19.99 -9.07
C ASP A 40 1.40 19.58 -7.80
N ILE A 41 0.78 19.75 -6.63
CA ILE A 41 1.37 19.48 -5.33
C ILE A 41 0.62 18.33 -4.67
N MET A 42 1.32 17.22 -4.42
CA MET A 42 0.80 16.06 -3.69
C MET A 42 0.82 16.30 -2.17
N PHE A 43 0.12 17.35 -1.76
CA PHE A 43 -0.13 17.72 -0.37
C PHE A 43 -1.63 17.64 -0.08
N THR A 44 -2.03 16.57 0.59
CA THR A 44 -3.41 16.22 0.90
C THR A 44 -3.79 16.65 2.32
N LEU A 45 -5.08 16.57 2.66
CA LEU A 45 -5.53 16.75 4.05
C LEU A 45 -4.85 15.75 5.01
N SER A 46 -4.58 14.53 4.56
CA SER A 46 -3.83 13.53 5.34
C SER A 46 -2.43 14.04 5.72
N ASP A 47 -1.76 14.75 4.79
CA ASP A 47 -0.42 15.30 5.03
C ASP A 47 -0.40 16.38 6.11
N LEU A 48 -1.35 17.32 6.02
CA LEU A 48 -1.53 18.34 7.05
C LEU A 48 -1.77 17.72 8.43
N LEU A 49 -2.63 16.71 8.50
CA LEU A 49 -2.95 16.02 9.74
C LEU A 49 -1.77 15.22 10.31
N PHE A 50 -0.95 14.60 9.46
CA PHE A 50 0.31 13.98 9.87
C PHE A 50 1.28 15.00 10.44
N LEU A 51 1.44 16.16 9.79
CA LEU A 51 2.31 17.24 10.29
C LEU A 51 1.85 17.79 11.65
N LEU A 52 0.56 18.04 11.81
CA LEU A 52 -0.03 18.45 13.09
C LEU A 52 0.21 17.38 14.16
N GLY A 53 0.00 16.11 13.82
CA GLY A 53 0.25 14.97 14.69
C GLY A 53 1.71 14.84 15.12
N LEU A 54 2.65 15.02 14.18
CA LEU A 54 4.09 15.04 14.46
C LEU A 54 4.48 16.21 15.35
N GLY A 55 3.92 17.41 15.14
CA GLY A 55 4.10 18.56 16.03
C GLY A 55 3.63 18.29 17.46
N LEU A 56 2.51 17.56 17.62
CA LEU A 56 2.02 17.11 18.92
C LEU A 56 2.91 16.04 19.56
N LEU A 57 3.48 15.11 18.77
CA LEU A 57 4.46 14.15 19.28
C LEU A 57 5.76 14.84 19.70
N ALA A 58 6.23 15.81 18.91
CA ALA A 58 7.44 16.58 19.17
C ALA A 58 7.31 17.42 20.45
N SER A 59 6.22 18.17 20.60
CA SER A 59 5.96 18.99 21.80
C SER A 59 5.79 18.17 23.08
N ARG A 60 5.48 16.87 22.95
CA ARG A 60 5.40 15.92 24.07
C ARG A 60 6.68 15.10 24.27
N HIS A 61 7.74 15.35 23.49
CA HIS A 61 8.98 14.57 23.47
C HIS A 61 8.76 13.06 23.23
N ARG A 62 7.78 12.72 22.37
CA ARG A 62 7.39 11.34 22.04
C ARG A 62 7.80 10.90 20.63
N LEU A 63 8.62 11.67 19.93
CA LEU A 63 9.11 11.24 18.62
C LEU A 63 10.11 10.08 18.78
N PRO A 64 9.91 8.95 18.09
CA PRO A 64 10.81 7.82 18.18
C PRO A 64 12.09 8.13 17.43
N LEU A 65 13.26 7.89 18.03
CA LEU A 65 14.54 8.12 17.35
C LEU A 65 14.82 7.10 16.22
N GLN A 66 14.29 5.89 16.36
CA GLN A 66 14.49 4.79 15.41
C GLN A 66 13.16 4.08 15.14
N PRO A 67 12.29 4.63 14.26
CA PRO A 67 11.01 4.02 13.90
C PRO A 67 11.12 2.56 13.45
N PHE A 68 12.19 2.22 12.72
CA PHE A 68 12.51 0.86 12.26
C PHE A 68 13.59 0.14 13.08
N GLY A 69 13.89 0.63 14.29
CA GLY A 69 14.91 0.04 15.17
C GLY A 69 16.27 -0.11 14.49
N ALA A 70 16.85 -1.32 14.58
CA ALA A 70 18.18 -1.62 14.04
C ALA A 70 18.29 -1.51 12.50
N LEU A 71 17.17 -1.52 11.77
CA LEU A 71 17.15 -1.39 10.32
C LEU A 71 17.04 0.06 9.85
N GLN A 72 16.83 1.01 10.77
CA GLN A 72 16.75 2.44 10.46
C GLN A 72 17.96 2.97 9.68
N PRO A 73 19.23 2.64 10.05
CA PRO A 73 20.39 3.15 9.30
C PRO A 73 20.44 2.62 7.86
N ALA A 74 20.15 1.33 7.66
CA ALA A 74 20.11 0.73 6.32
C ALA A 74 19.00 1.35 5.45
N TRP A 75 17.83 1.62 6.06
CA TRP A 75 16.73 2.32 5.40
C TRP A 75 17.12 3.73 4.95
N LEU A 76 17.68 4.55 5.86
CA LEU A 76 18.08 5.92 5.56
C LEU A 76 19.25 5.99 4.57
N MET A 77 20.21 5.06 4.67
CA MET A 77 21.30 4.94 3.70
C MET A 77 20.74 4.65 2.30
N SER A 78 19.86 3.66 2.19
CA SER A 78 19.24 3.29 0.91
C SER A 78 18.43 4.46 0.31
N PHE A 79 17.67 5.17 1.15
CA PHE A 79 16.96 6.38 0.73
C PHE A 79 17.91 7.49 0.26
N THR A 80 19.01 7.70 0.99
CA THR A 80 20.01 8.73 0.65
C THR A 80 20.69 8.41 -0.67
N VAL A 81 21.07 7.14 -0.89
CA VAL A 81 21.62 6.66 -2.17
C VAL A 81 20.62 6.89 -3.31
N MET A 82 19.34 6.59 -3.09
CA MET A 82 18.29 6.86 -4.07
C MET A 82 18.21 8.35 -4.43
N MET A 83 18.11 9.22 -3.42
CA MET A 83 18.00 10.67 -3.61
C MET A 83 19.26 11.28 -4.24
N ALA A 84 20.45 10.78 -3.89
CA ALA A 84 21.71 11.24 -4.45
C ALA A 84 21.83 10.92 -5.94
N GLY A 85 21.44 9.71 -6.36
CA GLY A 85 21.39 9.35 -7.79
C GLY A 85 20.44 10.26 -8.56
N LEU A 86 19.22 10.48 -8.04
CA LEU A 86 18.25 11.40 -8.63
C LEU A 86 18.77 12.85 -8.68
N LEU A 87 19.51 13.30 -7.66
CA LEU A 87 20.07 14.66 -7.62
C LEU A 87 21.12 14.84 -8.70
N VAL A 88 22.11 13.96 -8.73
CA VAL A 88 23.21 14.00 -9.70
C VAL A 88 22.67 14.00 -11.13
N ALA A 89 21.70 13.13 -11.41
CA ALA A 89 21.02 13.09 -12.70
C ALA A 89 20.33 14.42 -13.06
N SER A 90 19.68 15.04 -12.07
CA SER A 90 18.91 16.28 -12.27
C SER A 90 19.77 17.52 -12.45
N LEU A 91 21.01 17.54 -11.95
CA LEU A 91 21.91 18.68 -12.12
C LEU A 91 22.26 18.96 -13.59
N GLY A 92 22.27 17.94 -14.44
CA GLY A 92 22.46 18.05 -15.88
C GLY A 92 21.17 18.18 -16.70
N ALA A 93 20.00 18.17 -16.04
CA ALA A 93 18.70 18.13 -16.70
C ALA A 93 18.20 19.54 -17.10
N ARG A 94 17.20 19.58 -17.97
CA ARG A 94 16.56 20.83 -18.43
C ARG A 94 15.86 21.59 -17.31
N ASP A 95 15.34 20.88 -16.32
CA ASP A 95 14.69 21.47 -15.14
C ASP A 95 15.18 20.79 -13.85
N PRO A 96 16.33 21.23 -13.30
CA PRO A 96 16.88 20.68 -12.06
C PRO A 96 15.97 20.90 -10.84
N SER A 97 15.06 21.87 -10.89
CA SER A 97 14.20 22.24 -9.76
C SER A 97 13.18 21.14 -9.42
N ARG A 98 12.83 20.29 -10.39
CA ARG A 98 11.90 19.16 -10.19
C ARG A 98 12.40 18.15 -9.17
N TRP A 99 13.72 18.03 -9.03
CA TRP A 99 14.31 17.20 -8.00
C TRP A 99 13.80 17.57 -6.61
N LEU A 100 13.71 18.86 -6.28
CA LEU A 100 13.28 19.30 -4.96
C LEU A 100 11.85 18.85 -4.65
N ILE A 101 10.94 18.94 -5.63
CA ILE A 101 9.54 18.53 -5.47
C ILE A 101 9.46 17.03 -5.17
N VAL A 102 10.15 16.21 -5.98
CA VAL A 102 10.14 14.75 -5.83
C VAL A 102 10.84 14.33 -4.54
N ALA A 103 11.99 14.95 -4.22
CA ALA A 103 12.72 14.69 -2.98
C ALA A 103 11.86 15.00 -1.75
N MET A 104 11.13 16.12 -1.72
CA MET A 104 10.21 16.43 -0.64
C MET A 104 9.08 15.40 -0.51
N GLN A 105 8.50 14.96 -1.62
CA GLN A 105 7.41 13.97 -1.62
C GLN A 105 7.89 12.59 -1.12
N TYR A 106 9.04 12.12 -1.60
CA TYR A 106 9.64 10.87 -1.14
C TYR A 106 10.14 10.96 0.31
N ALA A 107 10.77 12.07 0.70
CA ALA A 107 11.21 12.29 2.08
C ALA A 107 10.03 12.31 3.04
N PHE A 108 8.94 12.98 2.68
CA PHE A 108 7.73 12.95 3.49
C PHE A 108 7.21 11.51 3.64
N ALA A 109 7.00 10.83 2.52
CA ALA A 109 6.39 9.50 2.47
C ALA A 109 7.22 8.43 3.19
N TRP A 110 8.54 8.45 3.05
CA TRP A 110 9.41 7.33 3.45
C TRP A 110 10.41 7.67 4.55
N VAL A 111 10.61 8.94 4.89
CA VAL A 111 11.45 9.35 6.03
C VAL A 111 10.61 9.95 7.15
N VAL A 112 9.70 10.88 6.84
CA VAL A 112 8.90 11.59 7.87
C VAL A 112 7.76 10.73 8.41
N LEU A 113 6.95 10.10 7.55
CA LEU A 113 5.81 9.28 7.98
C LEU A 113 6.15 8.15 8.97
N PRO A 114 7.28 7.43 8.84
CA PRO A 114 7.70 6.44 9.84
C PRO A 114 7.71 6.98 11.28
N PHE A 115 8.10 8.24 11.51
CA PHE A 115 8.11 8.84 12.84
C PHE A 115 6.69 9.05 13.43
N ALA A 116 5.68 9.19 12.56
CA ALA A 116 4.28 9.32 12.98
C ALA A 116 3.61 7.96 13.24
N ILE A 117 4.02 6.92 12.51
CA ILE A 117 3.30 5.64 12.44
C ILE A 117 4.01 4.52 13.22
N ALA A 118 5.33 4.43 13.13
CA ALA A 118 6.15 3.35 13.69
C ALA A 118 6.90 3.79 14.96
N GLY A 119 7.43 2.83 15.73
CA GLY A 119 8.22 3.12 16.93
C GLY A 119 7.43 3.41 18.22
N HIS A 120 6.09 3.42 18.18
CA HIS A 120 5.21 3.76 19.32
C HIS A 120 4.55 2.56 20.02
N GLY A 121 4.89 1.34 19.62
CA GLY A 121 4.36 0.10 20.20
C GLY A 121 3.11 -0.47 19.52
N ARG A 122 2.70 -1.68 19.95
CA ARG A 122 1.68 -2.48 19.26
C ARG A 122 0.27 -1.91 19.31
N GLU A 123 -0.18 -1.38 20.45
CA GLU A 123 -1.54 -0.81 20.57
C GLU A 123 -1.71 0.45 19.73
N TYR A 124 -0.64 1.25 19.62
CA TYR A 124 -0.58 2.43 18.76
C TYR A 124 -0.81 2.03 17.29
N ALA A 125 0.01 1.10 16.79
CA ALA A 125 -0.11 0.59 15.42
C ALA A 125 -1.45 -0.14 15.18
N THR A 126 -1.98 -0.86 16.17
CA THR A 126 -3.31 -1.50 16.08
C THR A 126 -4.43 -0.46 15.96
N THR A 127 -4.31 0.68 16.64
CA THR A 127 -5.28 1.78 16.54
C THR A 127 -5.24 2.43 15.17
N LEU A 128 -4.04 2.66 14.62
CA LEU A 128 -3.89 3.14 13.26
C LEU A 128 -4.39 2.13 12.21
N ALA A 129 -4.19 0.83 12.41
CA ALA A 129 -4.71 -0.21 11.53
C ALA A 129 -6.25 -0.22 11.49
N ARG A 130 -6.91 -0.03 12.64
CA ARG A 130 -8.37 0.15 12.69
C ARG A 130 -8.81 1.42 11.97
N ALA A 131 -8.05 2.51 12.09
CA ALA A 131 -8.33 3.77 11.41
C ALA A 131 -8.21 3.62 9.89
N LEU A 132 -7.16 2.95 9.39
CA LEU A 132 -6.99 2.63 7.96
C LEU A 132 -8.19 1.85 7.42
N VAL A 133 -8.57 0.75 8.11
CA VAL A 133 -9.71 -0.08 7.70
C VAL A 133 -11.01 0.73 7.73
N ALA A 134 -11.27 1.50 8.79
CA ALA A 134 -12.48 2.30 8.91
C ALA A 134 -12.55 3.39 7.82
N GLY A 135 -11.45 4.09 7.56
CA GLY A 135 -11.35 5.10 6.51
C GLY A 135 -11.60 4.53 5.12
N MET A 136 -10.96 3.40 4.79
CA MET A 136 -11.17 2.72 3.51
C MET A 136 -12.60 2.20 3.36
N VAL A 137 -13.18 1.56 4.39
CA VAL A 137 -14.57 1.08 4.33
C VAL A 137 -15.54 2.24 4.16
N ALA A 138 -15.33 3.37 4.84
CA ALA A 138 -16.16 4.56 4.70
C ALA A 138 -16.05 5.16 3.29
N MET A 139 -14.82 5.29 2.77
CA MET A 139 -14.55 5.77 1.41
C MET A 139 -15.25 4.90 0.37
N GLU A 140 -15.07 3.59 0.44
CA GLU A 140 -15.63 2.63 -0.50
C GLU A 140 -17.16 2.53 -0.39
N ALA A 141 -17.73 2.53 0.81
CA ALA A 141 -19.18 2.51 0.99
C ALA A 141 -19.85 3.76 0.38
N PHE A 142 -19.22 4.93 0.58
CA PHE A 142 -19.65 6.16 -0.08
C PHE A 142 -19.49 6.06 -1.60
N GLY A 143 -18.37 5.52 -2.08
CA GLY A 143 -18.11 5.26 -3.50
C GLY A 143 -19.18 4.37 -4.14
N ILE A 144 -19.54 3.24 -3.51
CA ILE A 144 -20.61 2.34 -3.97
C ILE A 144 -21.95 3.07 -4.03
N LEU A 145 -22.30 3.81 -2.96
CA LEU A 145 -23.56 4.55 -2.90
C LEU A 145 -23.68 5.51 -4.08
N ILE A 146 -22.65 6.30 -4.35
CA ILE A 146 -22.62 7.22 -5.48
C ILE A 146 -22.61 6.46 -6.81
N TYR A 147 -21.83 5.39 -6.93
CA TYR A 147 -21.76 4.57 -8.15
C TYR A 147 -23.13 4.04 -8.57
N VAL A 148 -23.93 3.57 -7.61
CA VAL A 148 -25.27 3.01 -7.85
C VAL A 148 -26.31 4.11 -8.07
N SER A 149 -26.28 5.17 -7.26
CA SER A 149 -27.28 6.25 -7.33
C SER A 149 -27.05 7.25 -8.46
N PHE A 150 -25.81 7.41 -8.94
CA PHE A 150 -25.43 8.42 -9.92
C PHE A 150 -25.18 7.81 -11.30
N GLN A 151 -26.23 7.80 -12.14
CA GLN A 151 -26.23 7.20 -13.49
C GLN A 151 -25.94 8.24 -14.61
N ALA A 152 -25.16 9.28 -14.33
CA ALA A 152 -24.81 10.28 -15.35
C ALA A 152 -23.65 9.83 -16.25
N SER A 153 -23.42 10.51 -17.37
CA SER A 153 -22.26 10.26 -18.24
C SER A 153 -20.94 10.55 -17.50
N PHE A 154 -19.84 9.97 -18.01
CA PHE A 154 -18.50 10.15 -17.44
C PHE A 154 -18.10 11.63 -17.32
N GLU A 155 -18.38 12.44 -18.35
CA GLU A 155 -18.09 13.88 -18.33
C GLU A 155 -18.86 14.64 -17.25
N VAL A 156 -20.13 14.28 -17.04
CA VAL A 156 -20.96 14.88 -16.00
C VAL A 156 -20.45 14.44 -14.62
N ALA A 157 -20.12 13.17 -14.45
CA ALA A 157 -19.54 12.66 -13.20
C ALA A 157 -18.23 13.37 -12.85
N ARG A 158 -17.34 13.55 -13.83
CA ARG A 158 -16.08 14.27 -13.63
C ARG A 158 -16.29 15.72 -13.24
N LYS A 159 -17.26 16.40 -13.86
CA LYS A 159 -17.58 17.80 -13.55
C LYS A 159 -18.20 17.98 -12.16
N VAL A 160 -19.07 17.05 -11.75
CA VAL A 160 -19.85 17.17 -10.50
C VAL A 160 -19.10 16.60 -9.29
N LEU A 161 -18.49 15.42 -9.44
CA LEU A 161 -17.86 14.68 -8.35
C LEU A 161 -16.37 15.00 -8.21
N GLY A 162 -15.80 15.73 -9.17
CA GLY A 162 -14.39 16.05 -9.24
C GLY A 162 -13.57 15.01 -10.00
N LEU A 163 -12.25 15.21 -9.98
CA LEU A 163 -11.31 14.45 -10.80
C LEU A 163 -11.36 12.95 -10.50
N ASP A 164 -11.66 12.20 -11.56
CA ASP A 164 -11.55 10.74 -11.68
C ASP A 164 -12.20 9.94 -10.53
N PHE A 165 -13.22 10.51 -9.88
CA PHE A 165 -14.07 9.81 -8.92
C PHE A 165 -14.68 8.55 -9.56
N LEU A 166 -15.21 8.73 -10.77
CA LEU A 166 -15.40 7.65 -11.73
C LEU A 166 -14.35 7.86 -12.81
N SER A 167 -13.43 6.91 -12.97
CA SER A 167 -12.46 6.90 -14.07
C SER A 167 -13.07 6.32 -15.35
N GLY A 168 -12.32 6.34 -16.46
CA GLY A 168 -12.81 5.92 -17.78
C GLY A 168 -13.51 4.56 -17.77
N ASN A 169 -14.56 4.42 -18.58
CA ASN A 169 -15.50 3.29 -18.59
C ASN A 169 -16.24 3.09 -17.26
N ARG A 170 -16.56 4.18 -16.55
CA ARG A 170 -17.23 4.17 -15.24
C ARG A 170 -16.54 3.24 -14.24
N ARG A 171 -15.22 3.28 -14.13
CA ARG A 171 -14.50 2.47 -13.14
C ARG A 171 -14.37 3.24 -11.84
N LEU A 172 -14.64 2.60 -10.71
CA LEU A 172 -14.67 3.26 -9.41
C LEU A 172 -13.26 3.68 -8.94
N GLY A 173 -12.99 4.98 -8.93
CA GLY A 173 -11.74 5.59 -8.43
C GLY A 173 -11.89 6.32 -7.08
N VAL A 174 -13.11 6.76 -6.75
CA VAL A 174 -13.47 7.50 -5.52
C VAL A 174 -12.50 8.66 -5.28
N PHE A 175 -11.94 8.79 -4.07
CA PHE A 175 -11.00 9.86 -3.74
C PHE A 175 -9.55 9.49 -4.05
N ALA A 176 -9.27 8.28 -4.56
CA ALA A 176 -7.93 7.86 -4.95
C ALA A 176 -7.51 8.37 -6.34
N THR A 177 -8.38 9.09 -7.06
CA THR A 177 -8.12 9.75 -8.37
C THR A 177 -7.80 8.81 -9.55
N ASP A 178 -7.78 7.50 -9.34
CA ASP A 178 -7.70 6.48 -10.40
C ASP A 178 -8.25 5.15 -9.87
N ALA A 179 -8.91 4.37 -10.73
CA ALA A 179 -9.46 3.09 -10.30
C ALA A 179 -8.40 2.03 -10.00
N ASN A 180 -7.23 2.06 -10.64
CA ASN A 180 -6.14 1.14 -10.26
C ASN A 180 -5.54 1.53 -8.92
N TRP A 181 -5.37 2.82 -8.66
CA TRP A 181 -4.90 3.32 -7.37
C TRP A 181 -5.88 3.01 -6.24
N ASN A 182 -7.19 3.17 -6.49
CA ASN A 182 -8.21 2.74 -5.55
C ASN A 182 -8.14 1.23 -5.29
N GLY A 183 -8.07 0.43 -6.36
CA GLY A 183 -7.94 -1.01 -6.26
C GLY A 183 -6.69 -1.45 -5.50
N ALA A 184 -5.57 -0.73 -5.64
CA ALA A 184 -4.36 -0.98 -4.87
C ALA A 184 -4.56 -0.72 -3.37
N ALA A 185 -5.17 0.42 -3.03
CA ALA A 185 -5.46 0.77 -1.64
C ALA A 185 -6.38 -0.29 -0.98
N ILE A 186 -7.39 -0.78 -1.71
CA ILE A 186 -8.25 -1.89 -1.27
C ILE A 186 -7.43 -3.17 -1.08
N ALA A 187 -6.62 -3.55 -2.07
CA ALA A 187 -5.79 -4.76 -2.03
C ALA A 187 -4.82 -4.78 -0.84
N MET A 188 -4.21 -3.63 -0.51
CA MET A 188 -3.34 -3.50 0.67
C MET A 188 -4.12 -3.48 1.99
N THR A 189 -5.39 -3.08 1.99
CA THR A 189 -6.22 -2.97 3.20
C THR A 189 -6.87 -4.31 3.60
N LEU A 190 -7.23 -5.16 2.64
CA LEU A 190 -7.87 -6.46 2.89
C LEU A 190 -7.09 -7.34 3.89
N PRO A 191 -5.75 -7.47 3.80
CA PRO A 191 -4.96 -8.18 4.82
C PRO A 191 -5.08 -7.59 6.24
N PHE A 192 -5.21 -6.27 6.38
CA PHE A 192 -5.42 -5.65 7.70
C PHE A 192 -6.76 -6.06 8.32
N VAL A 193 -7.81 -6.21 7.51
CA VAL A 193 -9.12 -6.67 7.99
C VAL A 193 -9.03 -8.07 8.61
N LEU A 194 -8.41 -9.02 7.89
CA LEU A 194 -8.20 -10.38 8.41
C LEU A 194 -7.28 -10.40 9.63
N PHE A 195 -6.20 -9.63 9.59
CA PHE A 195 -5.27 -9.51 10.69
C PHE A 195 -5.97 -9.00 11.96
N LEU A 196 -6.74 -7.92 11.88
CA LEU A 196 -7.44 -7.34 13.03
C LEU A 196 -8.52 -8.29 13.58
N TRP A 197 -9.22 -9.00 12.70
CA TRP A 197 -10.18 -10.03 13.09
C TRP A 197 -9.51 -11.18 13.85
N ARG A 198 -8.42 -11.74 13.31
CA ARG A 198 -7.65 -12.81 13.98
C ARG A 198 -7.02 -12.38 15.29
N ALA A 199 -6.59 -11.13 15.37
CA ALA A 199 -6.05 -10.55 16.60
C ALA A 199 -7.14 -10.26 17.66
N GLY A 200 -8.41 -10.55 17.39
CA GLY A 200 -9.53 -10.27 18.30
C GLY A 200 -9.83 -8.77 18.44
N ARG A 201 -9.38 -7.94 17.50
CA ARG A 201 -9.52 -6.47 17.49
C ARG A 201 -10.63 -5.97 16.58
N LEU A 202 -11.28 -6.88 15.85
CA LEU A 202 -12.43 -6.60 15.00
C LEU A 202 -13.49 -7.71 15.20
N ARG A 203 -14.74 -7.32 15.46
CA ARG A 203 -15.86 -8.27 15.57
C ARG A 203 -16.12 -8.94 14.23
N THR A 204 -16.55 -10.21 14.24
CA THR A 204 -16.84 -10.97 13.02
C THR A 204 -17.84 -10.26 12.10
N ALA A 205 -18.91 -9.67 12.64
CA ALA A 205 -19.88 -8.92 11.83
C ALA A 205 -19.23 -7.70 11.13
N ALA A 206 -18.40 -6.94 11.85
CA ALA A 206 -17.68 -5.80 11.27
C ALA A 206 -16.66 -6.24 10.22
N MET A 207 -15.99 -7.39 10.44
CA MET A 207 -15.12 -8.01 9.44
C MET A 207 -15.88 -8.37 8.17
N LEU A 208 -17.04 -9.03 8.28
CA LEU A 208 -17.87 -9.42 7.13
C LEU A 208 -18.35 -8.20 6.34
N VAL A 209 -18.81 -7.15 7.03
CA VAL A 209 -19.23 -5.89 6.39
C VAL A 209 -18.06 -5.22 5.67
N ALA A 210 -16.90 -5.11 6.34
CA ALA A 210 -15.70 -4.55 5.73
C ALA A 210 -15.28 -5.33 4.48
N PHE A 211 -15.28 -6.66 4.55
CA PHE A 211 -15.00 -7.52 3.40
C PHE A 211 -15.99 -7.32 2.25
N ALA A 212 -17.29 -7.29 2.54
CA ALA A 212 -18.31 -7.09 1.52
C ALA A 212 -18.12 -5.76 0.80
N VAL A 213 -17.95 -4.66 1.54
CA VAL A 213 -17.75 -3.32 0.96
C VAL A 213 -16.47 -3.27 0.12
N LEU A 214 -15.35 -3.76 0.66
CA LEU A 214 -14.05 -3.72 -0.03
C LEU A 214 -14.03 -4.62 -1.26
N LEU A 215 -14.59 -5.83 -1.20
CA LEU A 215 -14.64 -6.76 -2.34
C LEU A 215 -15.57 -6.25 -3.45
N VAL A 216 -16.75 -5.73 -3.10
CA VAL A 216 -17.65 -5.11 -4.10
C VAL A 216 -16.94 -3.95 -4.78
N SER A 217 -16.30 -3.07 -4.01
CA SER A 217 -15.57 -1.93 -4.58
C SER A 217 -14.39 -2.37 -5.44
N LEU A 218 -13.67 -3.42 -5.05
CA LEU A 218 -12.60 -4.01 -5.84
C LEU A 218 -13.11 -4.47 -7.22
N LEU A 219 -14.28 -5.11 -7.29
CA LEU A 219 -14.91 -5.48 -8.56
C LEU A 219 -15.29 -4.22 -9.38
N LEU A 220 -15.84 -3.19 -8.74
CA LEU A 220 -16.21 -1.92 -9.39
C LEU A 220 -15.00 -1.13 -9.90
N THR A 221 -13.79 -1.35 -9.35
CA THR A 221 -12.56 -0.75 -9.91
C THR A 221 -12.19 -1.33 -11.27
N ALA A 222 -12.68 -2.54 -11.61
CA ALA A 222 -12.33 -3.28 -12.82
C ALA A 222 -10.82 -3.24 -13.15
N SER A 223 -9.97 -3.43 -12.14
CA SER A 223 -8.52 -3.44 -12.27
C SER A 223 -7.98 -4.85 -12.09
N PHE A 224 -7.47 -5.45 -13.18
CA PHE A 224 -6.86 -6.77 -13.15
C PHE A 224 -5.68 -6.83 -12.15
N THR A 225 -4.77 -5.85 -12.20
CA THR A 225 -3.63 -5.77 -11.28
C THR A 225 -4.09 -5.70 -9.81
N ALA A 226 -5.12 -4.92 -9.51
CA ALA A 226 -5.67 -4.84 -8.15
C ALA A 226 -6.26 -6.17 -7.71
N PHE A 227 -7.12 -6.78 -8.53
CA PHE A 227 -7.76 -8.05 -8.23
C PHE A 227 -6.75 -9.17 -8.00
N SER A 228 -5.80 -9.34 -8.92
CA SER A 228 -4.74 -10.35 -8.83
C SER A 228 -3.86 -10.11 -7.60
N SER A 229 -3.47 -8.86 -7.33
CA SER A 229 -2.65 -8.54 -6.15
C SER A 229 -3.38 -8.76 -4.83
N ALA A 230 -4.70 -8.50 -4.76
CA ALA A 230 -5.53 -8.78 -3.59
C ALA A 230 -5.65 -10.30 -3.35
N ALA A 231 -5.89 -11.08 -4.43
CA ALA A 231 -5.96 -12.53 -4.35
C ALA A 231 -4.64 -13.14 -3.87
N ILE A 232 -3.51 -12.73 -4.45
CA ILE A 232 -2.17 -13.19 -4.05
C ILE A 232 -1.87 -12.74 -2.61
N GLY A 233 -2.14 -11.49 -2.25
CA GLY A 233 -1.91 -10.98 -0.90
C GLY A 233 -2.72 -11.73 0.16
N LEU A 234 -4.02 -11.98 -0.09
CA LEU A 234 -4.88 -12.77 0.79
C LEU A 234 -4.43 -14.24 0.89
N ALA A 235 -3.99 -14.84 -0.21
CA ALA A 235 -3.45 -16.20 -0.22
C ALA A 235 -2.18 -16.29 0.62
N ILE A 236 -1.23 -15.36 0.45
CA ILE A 236 -0.01 -15.28 1.26
C ILE A 236 -0.36 -15.10 2.74
N PHE A 237 -1.27 -14.17 3.07
CA PHE A 237 -1.72 -13.99 4.44
C PHE A 237 -2.29 -15.29 5.01
N GLY A 238 -3.20 -15.94 4.29
CA GLY A 238 -3.85 -17.19 4.70
C GLY A 238 -2.85 -18.33 4.95
N VAL A 239 -1.90 -18.54 4.03
CA VAL A 239 -0.87 -19.58 4.15
C VAL A 239 0.07 -19.30 5.32
N ILE A 240 0.58 -18.08 5.43
CA ILE A 240 1.55 -17.74 6.48
C ILE A 240 0.89 -17.73 7.86
N ALA A 241 -0.29 -17.13 8.00
CA ALA A 241 -1.08 -17.11 9.24
C ALA A 241 -1.69 -18.48 9.61
N GLY A 242 -1.65 -19.46 8.70
CA GLY A 242 -2.21 -20.80 8.92
C GLY A 242 -3.74 -20.80 8.97
N ILE A 243 -4.39 -19.93 8.21
CA ILE A 243 -5.85 -19.95 8.05
C ILE A 243 -6.22 -21.18 7.23
N ARG A 244 -6.93 -22.11 7.87
CA ARG A 244 -7.58 -23.22 7.17
C ARG A 244 -9.00 -22.80 6.86
N LEU A 245 -9.28 -22.54 5.59
CA LEU A 245 -10.65 -22.35 5.15
C LEU A 245 -11.37 -23.70 5.24
N PRO A 246 -12.50 -23.79 5.96
CA PRO A 246 -13.24 -25.04 6.01
C PRO A 246 -13.78 -25.36 4.60
N ARG A 247 -13.89 -26.65 4.27
CA ARG A 247 -14.24 -27.12 2.91
C ARG A 247 -15.55 -26.52 2.39
N TRP A 248 -16.49 -26.18 3.26
CA TRP A 248 -17.75 -25.53 2.87
C TRP A 248 -17.59 -24.05 2.49
N VAL A 249 -16.59 -23.32 3.04
CA VAL A 249 -16.28 -21.95 2.58
C VAL A 249 -15.65 -22.02 1.20
N VAL A 250 -14.71 -22.95 0.99
CA VAL A 250 -14.10 -23.17 -0.31
C VAL A 250 -15.15 -23.60 -1.34
N GLY A 251 -16.00 -24.57 -0.97
CA GLY A 251 -17.13 -25.02 -1.77
C GLY A 251 -18.16 -23.92 -2.02
N GLY A 252 -18.41 -23.06 -1.04
CA GLY A 252 -19.31 -21.91 -1.17
C GLY A 252 -18.76 -20.82 -2.09
N LEU A 253 -17.46 -20.50 -2.00
CA LEU A 253 -16.79 -19.60 -2.94
C LEU A 253 -16.80 -20.16 -4.37
N PHE A 254 -16.54 -21.46 -4.52
CA PHE A 254 -16.60 -22.15 -5.80
C PHE A 254 -18.03 -22.17 -6.37
N ALA A 255 -19.04 -22.49 -5.55
CA ALA A 255 -20.43 -22.45 -5.94
C ALA A 255 -20.89 -21.03 -6.29
N ALA A 256 -20.47 -20.02 -5.53
CA ALA A 256 -20.75 -18.63 -5.85
C ALA A 256 -20.11 -18.21 -7.18
N ALA A 257 -18.86 -18.60 -7.45
CA ALA A 257 -18.21 -18.36 -8.73
C ALA A 257 -18.96 -19.07 -9.88
N LEU A 258 -19.40 -20.32 -9.68
CA LEU A 258 -20.17 -21.08 -10.65
C LEU A 258 -21.54 -20.43 -10.92
N VAL A 259 -22.26 -20.03 -9.86
CA VAL A 259 -23.53 -19.32 -9.97
C VAL A 259 -23.36 -18.01 -10.72
N VAL A 260 -22.33 -17.22 -10.40
CA VAL A 260 -22.04 -15.98 -11.14
C VAL A 260 -21.76 -16.27 -12.62
N SER A 261 -20.99 -17.33 -12.93
CA SER A 261 -20.72 -17.71 -14.33
C SER A 261 -21.96 -18.20 -15.09
N GLN A 262 -22.90 -18.87 -14.42
CA GLN A 262 -24.07 -19.49 -15.06
C GLN A 262 -25.31 -18.58 -15.11
N THR A 263 -25.50 -17.73 -14.10
CA THR A 263 -26.69 -16.88 -13.99
C THR A 263 -26.57 -15.58 -14.76
N GLY A 264 -25.37 -15.26 -15.28
CA GLY A 264 -25.10 -13.96 -15.87
C GLY A 264 -25.33 -12.81 -14.88
N LEU A 265 -25.28 -13.07 -13.56
CA LEU A 265 -25.27 -12.05 -12.51
C LEU A 265 -24.24 -11.01 -12.92
N MET A 266 -24.72 -9.86 -13.41
CA MET A 266 -23.93 -8.99 -14.27
C MET A 266 -22.78 -8.39 -13.47
N LEU A 267 -21.63 -9.07 -13.48
CA LEU A 267 -20.36 -8.42 -13.24
C LEU A 267 -20.34 -7.18 -14.14
N PRO A 268 -19.88 -6.02 -13.64
CA PRO A 268 -19.83 -4.81 -14.45
C PRO A 268 -19.18 -5.13 -15.80
N GLU A 269 -19.78 -4.70 -16.91
CA GLU A 269 -19.32 -5.07 -18.25
C GLU A 269 -17.82 -4.75 -18.45
N THR A 270 -17.35 -3.69 -17.81
CA THR A 270 -15.94 -3.29 -17.79
C THR A 270 -15.05 -4.27 -17.01
N PHE A 271 -15.54 -4.89 -15.94
CA PHE A 271 -14.83 -5.96 -15.24
C PHE A 271 -14.73 -7.20 -16.14
N ASN A 272 -15.82 -7.61 -16.78
CA ASN A 272 -15.80 -8.76 -17.69
C ASN A 272 -14.79 -8.56 -18.83
N LYS A 273 -14.83 -7.39 -19.49
CA LYS A 273 -13.92 -7.06 -20.59
C LYS A 273 -12.45 -6.98 -20.20
N ARG A 274 -12.11 -6.61 -18.96
CA ARG A 274 -10.71 -6.32 -18.56
C ARG A 274 -10.09 -7.35 -17.62
N VAL A 275 -10.91 -8.15 -16.95
CA VAL A 275 -10.45 -9.09 -15.91
C VAL A 275 -10.92 -10.49 -16.25
N ALA A 276 -12.22 -10.71 -16.46
CA ALA A 276 -12.74 -12.05 -16.75
C ALA A 276 -12.22 -12.58 -18.08
N GLY A 277 -12.31 -11.81 -19.17
CA GLY A 277 -11.80 -12.21 -20.49
C GLY A 277 -10.31 -12.54 -20.48
N ALA A 278 -9.48 -11.71 -19.83
CA ALA A 278 -8.05 -11.97 -19.70
C ALA A 278 -7.73 -13.28 -18.93
N ILE A 279 -8.59 -13.68 -17.98
CA ILE A 279 -8.47 -14.95 -17.25
C ILE A 279 -8.97 -16.12 -18.10
N GLU A 280 -10.12 -15.96 -18.77
CA GLU A 280 -10.73 -16.99 -19.62
C GLU A 280 -9.87 -17.34 -20.83
N ASN A 281 -9.32 -16.32 -21.50
CA ASN A 281 -8.53 -16.46 -22.72
C ASN A 281 -7.04 -16.70 -22.43
N GLY A 282 -6.59 -16.51 -21.18
CA GLY A 282 -5.18 -16.59 -20.81
C GLY A 282 -4.30 -15.52 -21.45
N ASP A 283 -4.88 -14.49 -22.06
CA ASP A 283 -4.17 -13.42 -22.74
C ASP A 283 -4.22 -12.12 -21.93
N ILE A 284 -3.09 -11.75 -21.34
CA ILE A 284 -2.95 -10.52 -20.56
C ILE A 284 -2.99 -9.26 -21.43
N SER A 285 -2.84 -9.39 -22.76
CA SER A 285 -2.93 -8.27 -23.70
C SER A 285 -4.34 -7.67 -23.76
N GLU A 286 -5.37 -8.46 -23.43
CA GLU A 286 -6.76 -8.02 -23.32
C GLU A 286 -7.02 -7.15 -22.08
N ALA A 287 -6.12 -7.20 -21.09
CA ALA A 287 -6.17 -6.29 -19.95
C ALA A 287 -5.80 -4.87 -20.43
N GLY A 288 -6.83 -4.09 -20.77
CA GLY A 288 -6.67 -2.77 -21.40
C GLY A 288 -5.54 -1.93 -20.77
N THR A 289 -4.73 -1.30 -21.63
CA THR A 289 -3.46 -0.57 -21.40
C THR A 289 -2.15 -1.36 -21.56
N PHE A 290 -2.17 -2.65 -21.86
CA PHE A 290 -0.95 -3.46 -22.01
C PHE A 290 0.01 -2.95 -23.10
N THR A 291 -0.47 -2.77 -24.34
CA THR A 291 0.37 -2.35 -25.48
C THR A 291 1.06 -1.00 -25.25
N GLY A 292 0.32 -0.01 -24.73
CA GLY A 292 0.88 1.30 -24.39
C GLY A 292 1.94 1.23 -23.28
N ARG A 293 1.80 0.31 -22.31
CA ARG A 293 2.81 0.09 -21.26
C ARG A 293 4.07 -0.56 -21.82
N VAL A 294 3.94 -1.54 -22.72
CA VAL A 294 5.09 -2.18 -23.37
C VAL A 294 5.90 -1.17 -24.17
N ALA A 295 5.23 -0.29 -24.93
CA ALA A 295 5.92 0.77 -25.68
C ALA A 295 6.67 1.76 -24.77
N LEU A 296 6.10 2.11 -23.60
CA LEU A 296 6.79 2.94 -22.60
C LEU A 296 7.97 2.21 -21.94
N ILE A 297 7.89 0.88 -21.77
CA ILE A 297 8.99 0.07 -21.23
C ILE A 297 10.15 0.03 -22.24
N ASP A 298 9.86 -0.12 -23.53
CA ASP A 298 10.86 -0.13 -24.60
C ASP A 298 11.57 1.23 -24.73
N ASP A 299 10.82 2.32 -24.68
CA ASP A 299 11.36 3.69 -24.67
C ASP A 299 12.26 3.94 -23.45
N ALA A 300 11.83 3.47 -22.26
CA ALA A 300 12.62 3.54 -21.04
C ALA A 300 13.93 2.75 -21.14
N TRP A 301 13.90 1.53 -21.70
CA TRP A 301 15.09 0.72 -21.92
C TRP A 301 16.08 1.41 -22.85
N SER A 302 15.59 1.97 -23.96
CA SER A 302 16.41 2.71 -24.92
C SER A 302 17.14 3.90 -24.26
N MET A 303 16.49 4.58 -23.30
CA MET A 303 17.12 5.67 -22.54
C MET A 303 18.12 5.16 -21.50
N ILE A 304 17.82 4.04 -20.84
CA ILE A 304 18.74 3.38 -19.90
C ILE A 304 20.03 2.98 -20.61
N GLU A 305 19.96 2.45 -21.83
CA GLU A 305 21.15 2.08 -22.61
C GLU A 305 22.07 3.29 -22.89
N GLN A 306 21.48 4.47 -23.10
CA GLN A 306 22.21 5.71 -23.36
C GLN A 306 22.78 6.34 -22.07
N HIS A 307 22.08 6.21 -20.95
CA HIS A 307 22.41 6.86 -19.68
C HIS A 307 22.34 5.90 -18.47
N PRO A 308 23.04 4.74 -18.48
CA PRO A 308 22.79 3.67 -17.50
C PRO A 308 23.17 4.05 -16.07
N PHE A 309 24.19 4.90 -15.91
CA PHE A 309 24.72 5.28 -14.60
C PHE A 309 24.23 6.65 -14.14
N SER A 310 24.10 7.62 -15.06
CA SER A 310 23.76 9.00 -14.74
C SER A 310 22.25 9.26 -14.74
N GLY A 311 21.47 8.48 -15.48
CA GLY A 311 20.08 8.81 -15.77
C GLY A 311 19.93 10.11 -16.59
N VAL A 312 18.68 10.50 -16.82
CA VAL A 312 18.29 11.70 -17.59
C VAL A 312 17.77 12.86 -16.74
N GLY A 313 17.66 12.65 -15.43
CA GLY A 313 17.11 13.63 -14.48
C GLY A 313 15.67 13.33 -14.09
N VAL A 314 15.33 13.79 -12.89
CA VAL A 314 13.99 13.60 -12.31
C VAL A 314 12.94 14.24 -13.20
N ASP A 315 11.86 13.49 -13.40
CA ASP A 315 10.68 13.92 -14.13
C ASP A 315 10.91 14.19 -15.63
N GLN A 316 12.11 13.87 -16.14
CA GLN A 316 12.47 14.16 -17.53
C GLN A 316 11.98 13.09 -18.50
N HIS A 317 11.75 11.85 -18.04
CA HIS A 317 11.29 10.78 -18.95
C HIS A 317 10.00 11.19 -19.67
N ARG A 318 9.00 11.73 -18.94
CA ARG A 318 7.76 12.20 -19.57
C ARG A 318 7.94 13.37 -20.54
N VAL A 319 9.02 14.13 -20.42
CA VAL A 319 9.32 15.29 -21.28
C VAL A 319 10.03 14.82 -22.55
N ILE A 320 11.03 13.95 -22.43
CA ILE A 320 11.88 13.52 -23.54
C ILE A 320 11.31 12.33 -24.30
N SER A 321 10.51 11.48 -23.63
CA SER A 321 9.82 10.35 -24.26
C SER A 321 9.03 10.78 -25.48
N LYS A 322 9.03 9.91 -26.49
CA LYS A 322 8.17 10.07 -27.68
C LYS A 322 6.69 9.98 -27.32
N LEU A 323 6.36 9.21 -26.27
CA LEU A 323 5.00 8.95 -25.81
C LEU A 323 4.48 9.99 -24.81
N LYS A 324 5.32 10.96 -24.40
CA LYS A 324 4.98 12.07 -23.49
C LYS A 324 4.31 11.64 -22.18
N ALA A 325 4.66 10.45 -21.71
CA ALA A 325 4.13 9.87 -20.48
C ALA A 325 5.28 9.19 -19.69
N PRO A 326 5.17 9.10 -18.35
CA PRO A 326 6.12 8.35 -17.56
C PRO A 326 5.95 6.84 -17.77
N VAL A 327 7.04 6.09 -17.73
CA VAL A 327 6.95 4.63 -17.72
C VAL A 327 6.24 4.19 -16.44
N HIS A 328 5.19 3.37 -16.59
CA HIS A 328 4.38 2.88 -15.48
C HIS A 328 5.04 1.69 -14.78
N ASN A 329 6.30 1.87 -14.41
CA ASN A 329 7.13 0.90 -13.72
C ASN A 329 8.17 1.67 -12.92
N MET A 330 8.01 1.71 -11.60
CA MET A 330 8.85 2.46 -10.68
C MET A 330 10.33 2.06 -10.79
N TYR A 331 10.63 0.78 -11.01
CA TYR A 331 12.01 0.30 -11.14
C TYR A 331 12.69 0.90 -12.37
N LEU A 332 12.01 0.84 -13.52
CA LEU A 332 12.52 1.41 -14.76
C LEU A 332 12.56 2.93 -14.68
N LEU A 333 11.53 3.57 -14.10
CA LEU A 333 11.49 5.02 -14.01
C LEU A 333 12.64 5.57 -13.15
N VAL A 334 12.88 4.99 -11.97
CA VAL A 334 14.00 5.41 -11.11
C VAL A 334 15.34 5.18 -11.80
N TRP A 335 15.49 4.09 -12.56
CA TRP A 335 16.72 3.84 -13.31
C TRP A 335 16.90 4.84 -14.45
N VAL A 336 15.87 5.08 -15.27
CA VAL A 336 15.92 6.09 -16.32
C VAL A 336 16.26 7.46 -15.74
N GLU A 337 15.56 7.89 -14.69
CA GLU A 337 15.64 9.26 -14.21
C GLU A 337 16.84 9.52 -13.29
N GLY A 338 17.28 8.53 -12.51
CA GLY A 338 18.35 8.67 -11.51
C GLY A 338 19.55 7.74 -11.69
N GLY A 339 19.56 6.94 -12.76
CA GLY A 339 20.61 5.98 -13.06
C GLY A 339 20.65 4.78 -12.12
N LEU A 340 21.66 3.93 -12.32
CA LEU A 340 21.87 2.72 -11.52
C LEU A 340 21.98 3.02 -10.01
N VAL A 341 22.59 4.16 -9.64
CA VAL A 341 22.73 4.57 -8.24
C VAL A 341 21.36 4.75 -7.59
N ALA A 342 20.44 5.44 -8.26
CA ALA A 342 19.10 5.63 -7.72
C ALA A 342 18.34 4.31 -7.59
N LEU A 343 18.46 3.42 -8.59
CA LEU A 343 17.85 2.09 -8.57
C LEU A 343 18.38 1.24 -7.40
N LEU A 344 19.69 1.23 -7.15
CA LEU A 344 20.28 0.50 -6.03
C LEU A 344 19.75 1.00 -4.68
N GLY A 345 19.57 2.31 -4.53
CA GLY A 345 18.94 2.89 -3.35
C GLY A 345 17.50 2.41 -3.16
N TRP A 346 16.69 2.43 -4.23
CA TRP A 346 15.31 1.90 -4.19
C TRP A 346 15.27 0.41 -3.83
N LEU A 347 16.09 -0.42 -4.48
CA LEU A 347 16.19 -1.85 -4.19
C LEU A 347 16.65 -2.10 -2.75
N GLY A 348 17.59 -1.30 -2.23
CA GLY A 348 18.02 -1.36 -0.83
C GLY A 348 16.86 -1.14 0.15
N MET A 349 15.99 -0.18 -0.12
CA MET A 349 14.78 0.04 0.69
C MET A 349 13.86 -1.18 0.65
N LEU A 350 13.64 -1.79 -0.52
CA LEU A 350 12.82 -3.00 -0.65
C LEU A 350 13.42 -4.20 0.08
N VAL A 351 14.74 -4.36 0.05
CA VAL A 351 15.43 -5.41 0.82
C VAL A 351 15.17 -5.23 2.31
N VAL A 352 15.20 -4.00 2.84
CA VAL A 352 14.84 -3.75 4.25
C VAL A 352 13.42 -4.23 4.55
N LEU A 353 12.44 -3.92 3.69
CA LEU A 353 11.05 -4.38 3.86
C LEU A 353 10.95 -5.91 3.92
N VAL A 354 11.63 -6.60 3.01
CA VAL A 354 11.68 -8.07 2.95
C VAL A 354 12.33 -8.63 4.22
N MET A 355 13.44 -8.06 4.67
CA MET A 355 14.15 -8.50 5.88
C MET A 355 13.30 -8.34 7.14
N VAL A 356 12.50 -7.26 7.25
CA VAL A 356 11.52 -7.11 8.34
C VAL A 356 10.48 -8.24 8.29
N ALA A 357 9.95 -8.54 7.12
CA ALA A 357 8.95 -9.58 6.95
C ALA A 357 9.51 -10.97 7.34
N LEU A 358 10.68 -11.32 6.81
CA LEU A 358 11.37 -12.58 7.06
C LEU A 358 11.79 -12.77 8.52
N SER A 359 12.30 -11.72 9.17
CA SER A 359 12.65 -11.79 10.59
C SER A 359 11.44 -11.94 11.50
N THR A 360 10.25 -11.48 11.07
CA THR A 360 9.00 -11.58 11.82
C THR A 360 8.35 -12.96 11.71
N LEU A 361 8.56 -13.69 10.60
CA LEU A 361 7.98 -15.02 10.33
C LEU A 361 8.18 -16.01 11.49
N ARG A 362 9.37 -16.00 12.11
CA ARG A 362 9.72 -16.93 13.20
C ARG A 362 9.07 -16.57 14.54
N ARG A 363 8.59 -15.33 14.70
CA ARG A 363 8.11 -14.78 15.98
C ARG A 363 6.59 -14.67 16.00
N GLU A 364 6.01 -14.06 14.97
CA GLU A 364 4.57 -13.77 14.87
C GLU A 364 4.07 -13.99 13.44
N ARG A 365 3.61 -15.21 13.15
CA ARG A 365 3.16 -15.60 11.80
C ARG A 365 2.04 -14.72 11.25
N ASP A 366 1.05 -14.33 12.07
CA ASP A 366 -0.04 -13.46 11.62
C ASP A 366 0.48 -12.08 11.15
N VAL A 367 1.46 -11.53 11.86
CA VAL A 367 2.06 -10.23 11.51
C VAL A 367 2.96 -10.35 10.29
N ALA A 368 3.77 -11.41 10.22
CA ALA A 368 4.59 -11.66 9.05
C ALA A 368 3.73 -11.86 7.80
N GLY A 369 2.61 -12.57 7.93
CA GLY A 369 1.61 -12.71 6.88
C GLY A 369 1.04 -11.37 6.44
N LEU A 370 0.72 -10.47 7.38
CA LEU A 370 0.26 -9.11 7.07
C LEU A 370 1.31 -8.32 6.28
N VAL A 371 2.56 -8.28 6.78
CA VAL A 371 3.64 -7.55 6.13
C VAL A 371 3.91 -8.10 4.73
N LEU A 372 4.02 -9.43 4.58
CA LEU A 372 4.26 -10.04 3.27
C LEU A 372 3.11 -9.79 2.29
N ALA A 373 1.86 -9.87 2.74
CA ALA A 373 0.69 -9.61 1.91
C ALA A 373 0.70 -8.17 1.38
N VAL A 374 0.89 -7.19 2.26
CA VAL A 374 0.98 -5.77 1.88
C VAL A 374 2.19 -5.51 0.98
N LEU A 375 3.34 -6.10 1.30
CA LEU A 375 4.57 -5.96 0.52
C LEU A 375 4.43 -6.54 -0.88
N VAL A 376 3.84 -7.71 -1.05
CA VAL A 376 3.66 -8.30 -2.39
C VAL A 376 2.76 -7.41 -3.25
N THR A 377 1.67 -6.88 -2.68
CA THR A 377 0.79 -5.94 -3.38
C THR A 377 1.56 -4.69 -3.77
N PHE A 378 2.38 -4.16 -2.86
CA PHE A 378 3.22 -2.99 -3.13
C PHE A 378 4.26 -3.24 -4.22
N LEU A 379 4.89 -4.41 -4.27
CA LEU A 379 5.86 -4.78 -5.31
C LEU A 379 5.18 -4.95 -6.67
N ILE A 380 4.01 -5.59 -6.72
CA ILE A 380 3.20 -5.73 -7.96
C ILE A 380 2.83 -4.34 -8.50
N PHE A 381 2.36 -3.44 -7.63
CA PHE A 381 2.02 -2.07 -8.06
C PHE A 381 3.23 -1.20 -8.36
N SER A 382 4.38 -1.44 -7.73
CA SER A 382 5.64 -0.77 -8.12
C SER A 382 6.03 -1.13 -9.56
N ALA A 383 5.68 -2.32 -10.05
CA ALA A 383 5.89 -2.69 -11.46
C ALA A 383 4.82 -2.12 -12.41
N ALA A 384 3.76 -1.47 -11.89
CA ALA A 384 2.60 -1.02 -12.64
C ALA A 384 2.25 0.48 -12.44
N SER A 385 3.05 1.21 -11.66
CA SER A 385 2.87 2.62 -11.31
C SER A 385 4.19 3.37 -11.48
N PRO A 386 4.18 4.63 -11.97
CA PRO A 386 5.40 5.41 -12.14
C PRO A 386 6.00 5.89 -10.81
N HIS A 387 5.18 6.16 -9.80
CA HIS A 387 5.66 6.72 -8.52
C HIS A 387 4.96 6.09 -7.32
N MET A 388 5.70 6.00 -6.20
CA MET A 388 5.25 5.32 -4.97
C MET A 388 5.38 6.20 -3.71
N TYR A 389 5.23 7.53 -3.82
CA TYR A 389 5.26 8.45 -2.66
C TYR A 389 3.86 8.85 -2.13
N ALA A 390 2.79 8.56 -2.87
CA ALA A 390 1.43 8.84 -2.39
C ALA A 390 1.11 8.03 -1.12
N ARG A 391 0.20 8.57 -0.29
CA ARG A 391 -0.04 8.07 1.07
C ARG A 391 -0.81 6.75 1.05
N LEU A 392 -1.61 6.53 0.00
CA LEU A 392 -2.23 5.23 -0.27
C LEU A 392 -1.21 4.09 -0.42
N TRP A 393 0.03 4.38 -0.83
CA TRP A 393 1.11 3.40 -0.93
C TRP A 393 1.89 3.26 0.38
N SER A 394 2.41 4.39 0.87
CA SER A 394 3.37 4.42 1.98
C SER A 394 2.73 4.09 3.32
N VAL A 395 1.50 4.56 3.60
CA VAL A 395 0.86 4.35 4.89
C VAL A 395 0.60 2.87 5.18
N PRO A 396 -0.04 2.06 4.30
CA PRO A 396 -0.23 0.64 4.57
C PRO A 396 1.09 -0.12 4.74
N VAL A 397 2.10 0.19 3.93
CA VAL A 397 3.44 -0.43 4.03
C VAL A 397 4.06 -0.13 5.39
N ILE A 398 4.22 1.15 5.74
CA ILE A 398 4.85 1.57 7.00
C ILE A 398 4.06 1.05 8.20
N LEU A 399 2.73 1.07 8.12
CA LEU A 399 1.87 0.57 9.19
C LEU A 399 2.02 -0.94 9.39
N SER A 400 2.16 -1.72 8.32
CA SER A 400 2.42 -3.16 8.43
C SER A 400 3.79 -3.43 9.12
N LEU A 401 4.82 -2.64 8.80
CA LEU A 401 6.13 -2.73 9.47
C LEU A 401 6.05 -2.30 10.94
N ALA A 402 5.28 -1.26 11.25
CA ALA A 402 5.03 -0.82 12.62
C ALA A 402 4.42 -1.95 13.46
N MET A 403 3.56 -2.77 12.87
CA MET A 403 3.03 -3.97 13.52
C MET A 403 4.13 -4.99 13.81
N ALA A 404 5.05 -5.24 12.88
CA ALA A 404 6.18 -6.14 13.09
C ALA A 404 7.13 -5.67 14.21
N HIS A 405 7.36 -4.36 14.31
CA HIS A 405 8.31 -3.79 15.28
C HIS A 405 7.70 -3.53 16.67
N GLY A 406 6.37 -3.41 16.77
CA GLY A 406 5.66 -3.31 18.04
C GLY A 406 5.67 -4.59 18.88
N GLY A 407 6.22 -5.70 18.36
CA GLY A 407 6.19 -7.05 18.93
C GLY A 407 7.39 -7.40 19.80
N ALA A 408 7.41 -6.89 21.03
CA ALA A 408 8.01 -7.60 22.18
C ALA A 408 6.99 -7.65 23.32
N VAL A 409 5.75 -8.01 23.02
CA VAL A 409 4.73 -8.26 24.04
C VAL A 409 4.74 -9.76 24.35
N ARG A 410 5.25 -10.12 25.53
CA ARG A 410 5.08 -11.45 26.13
C ARG A 410 3.62 -11.85 25.98
N ARG A 411 3.33 -13.01 25.37
CA ARG A 411 2.01 -13.65 25.45
C ARG A 411 1.59 -13.64 26.91
N THR A 412 0.57 -12.86 27.27
CA THR A 412 0.02 -12.92 28.62
C THR A 412 -0.52 -14.34 28.84
N PRO A 413 -0.15 -15.02 29.94
CA PRO A 413 -0.56 -16.40 30.22
C PRO A 413 -2.08 -16.66 30.21
N ARG A 414 -2.92 -15.61 30.19
CA ARG A 414 -4.38 -15.72 30.22
C ARG A 414 -5.00 -16.44 29.03
N ALA A 415 -4.42 -16.35 27.82
CA ALA A 415 -4.94 -17.08 26.66
C ALA A 415 -4.61 -18.59 26.71
N VAL A 416 -3.49 -18.96 27.34
CA VAL A 416 -3.13 -20.37 27.59
C VAL A 416 -3.93 -20.92 28.76
N ALA A 417 -4.14 -20.14 29.82
CA ALA A 417 -4.95 -20.55 30.97
C ALA A 417 -6.42 -20.86 30.58
N ALA A 418 -7.03 -20.06 29.70
CA ALA A 418 -8.40 -20.29 29.23
C ALA A 418 -8.55 -21.50 28.28
N LEU A 419 -7.45 -21.89 27.62
CA LEU A 419 -7.38 -23.10 26.78
C LEU A 419 -7.07 -24.36 27.59
N VAL A 420 -6.35 -24.21 28.71
CA VAL A 420 -6.05 -25.29 29.65
C VAL A 420 -7.25 -25.57 30.56
N SER A 421 -7.97 -24.54 31.03
CA SER A 421 -9.17 -24.73 31.86
C SER A 421 -10.31 -25.41 31.10
N ARG A 422 -10.52 -25.08 29.82
CA ARG A 422 -11.50 -25.75 28.95
C ARG A 422 -11.16 -27.21 28.58
N ARG A 423 -9.92 -27.65 28.82
CA ARG A 423 -9.49 -29.04 28.68
C ARG A 423 -9.51 -29.82 29.99
N ALA A 424 -9.69 -29.14 31.13
CA ALA A 424 -9.84 -29.78 32.43
C ALA A 424 -11.32 -30.02 32.81
N GLU A 425 -12.25 -29.38 32.09
CA GLU A 425 -13.70 -29.48 32.29
C GLU A 425 -14.41 -30.38 31.25
N ALA A 426 -13.67 -30.99 30.33
CA ALA A 426 -14.14 -31.97 29.34
C ALA A 426 -13.28 -33.23 29.43
#